data_AF-A0AAE1QAD2-F1
#
_entry.id   AF-A0AAE1QAD2-F1
#
_cell.length_a   1.000
_cell.length_b   1.000
_cell.length_c   1.000
_cell.angle_alpha   90.00
_cell.angle_beta   90.00
_cell.angle_gamma   90.00
#
_symmetry.space_group_name_H-M   'P 1'
#
loop_
_entity.id
_entity.type
_entity.pdbx_description
1 polymer ?
#
loop_
_entity_poly.entity_id
_entity_poly.type
_entity_poly.pdbx_seq_one_letter_code
_entity_poly.pdbx_strand_id
1 'polypeptide(L)'
;MADDKKVSDTETNADCGVCDRPVRKIGVLCGLCEGWFHVGCEKLSKDDYEKLTELGDKSHWFCKTCRSKFKGMKKEIQVLREDNKALKNRLEAVEKRMDDLQNDIVRDIKEKVIEEIREDEEQERRKSNLVIYNLPEPEGTNAEEVGQQLFEQEIKVQEVAVVSVKRLGKPRERELKLKLNERKPNFNKGKLIQKDFYKTDKDSMDKYVDELRQNLERAEIADLSQLNMTITNCANKTLKSTYRKRTDPEVEIKEKPWMNGQIRREIKKRRELNRRKRKAQSEEDKNNLHNAFLAQKKKTQQMIKREITEYEKKVTMQIKSKNMSKNMWEHIHKLMGTEEKKEEAFSLWNEGGHKLQEDEAVKQLAEF
;
A
#
# COMPACT_ATOMS: atom_id res chain seq x y z
N MET A 1 54.62 -28.31 18.17
CA MET A 1 54.52 -26.83 18.05
C MET A 1 55.72 -26.29 18.80
N ALA A 2 56.64 -25.62 18.11
CA ALA A 2 57.82 -25.06 18.77
C ALA A 2 57.39 -23.82 19.57
N ASP A 3 57.83 -23.74 20.83
CA ASP A 3 57.59 -22.59 21.70
C ASP A 3 58.50 -21.43 21.24
N ASP A 4 58.02 -20.65 20.27
CA ASP A 4 58.68 -19.43 19.84
C ASP A 4 58.55 -18.37 20.94
N LYS A 5 59.61 -18.23 21.74
CA LYS A 5 59.71 -17.19 22.76
C LYS A 5 59.54 -15.81 22.12
N LYS A 6 58.50 -15.08 22.54
CA LYS A 6 58.09 -13.77 21.97
C LYS A 6 59.03 -12.61 22.31
N VAL A 7 59.90 -12.81 23.29
CA VAL A 7 60.97 -11.89 23.67
C VAL A 7 62.23 -12.72 23.82
N SER A 8 63.29 -12.33 23.11
CA SER A 8 64.55 -13.06 23.18
C SER A 8 65.72 -12.10 23.23
N ASP A 9 66.59 -12.32 24.21
CA ASP A 9 67.94 -11.74 24.22
C ASP A 9 68.91 -12.55 23.33
N THR A 10 68.41 -13.60 22.65
CA THR A 10 69.16 -14.40 21.69
C THR A 10 69.12 -13.79 20.30
N GLU A 11 70.23 -13.85 19.57
CA GLU A 11 70.35 -13.33 18.21
C GLU A 11 69.32 -13.93 17.26
N THR A 12 68.40 -13.11 16.75
CA THR A 12 67.53 -13.47 15.63
C THR A 12 68.08 -12.85 14.35
N ASN A 13 68.15 -13.62 13.27
CA ASN A 13 68.53 -13.09 11.95
C ASN A 13 67.34 -12.50 11.17
N ALA A 14 66.20 -12.28 11.84
CA ALA A 14 65.04 -11.64 11.21
C ALA A 14 65.26 -10.13 11.07
N ASP A 15 64.83 -9.58 9.93
CA ASP A 15 64.93 -8.15 9.66
C ASP A 15 63.87 -7.35 10.42
N CYS A 16 64.27 -6.18 10.90
CA CYS A 16 63.40 -5.26 11.62
C CYS A 16 62.37 -4.64 10.68
N GLY A 17 61.07 -4.80 10.96
CA GLY A 17 59.98 -4.28 10.12
C GLY A 17 59.84 -2.75 10.03
N VAL A 18 60.81 -1.98 10.54
CA VAL A 18 60.87 -0.50 10.44
C VAL A 18 62.14 -0.02 9.71
N CYS A 19 63.29 -0.66 9.94
CA CYS A 19 64.56 -0.20 9.38
C CYS A 19 65.28 -1.23 8.50
N ASP A 20 64.65 -2.38 8.25
CA ASP A 20 65.14 -3.47 7.39
C ASP A 20 66.56 -3.95 7.72
N ARG A 21 66.98 -3.80 8.99
CA ARG A 21 68.25 -4.31 9.53
C ARG A 21 67.99 -5.48 10.48
N PRO A 22 68.89 -6.47 10.57
CA PRO A 22 68.69 -7.65 11.41
C PRO A 22 68.58 -7.32 12.91
N VAL A 23 67.69 -8.01 13.62
CA VAL A 23 67.41 -7.82 15.05
C VAL A 23 68.29 -8.73 15.92
N ARG A 24 69.53 -8.28 16.16
CA ARG A 24 70.56 -9.10 16.82
C ARG A 24 70.51 -9.18 18.35
N LYS A 25 70.05 -8.16 19.09
CA LYS A 25 70.20 -8.17 20.56
C LYS A 25 68.92 -7.93 21.34
N ILE A 26 68.26 -6.81 21.08
CA ILE A 26 67.07 -6.41 21.83
C ILE A 26 65.95 -6.18 20.83
N GLY A 27 65.02 -7.13 20.81
CA GLY A 27 63.94 -7.19 19.84
C GLY A 27 62.63 -7.64 20.46
N VAL A 28 61.53 -7.18 19.89
CA VAL A 28 60.19 -7.63 20.24
C VAL A 28 59.48 -8.17 19.01
N LEU A 29 58.79 -9.31 19.16
CA LEU A 29 57.98 -9.92 18.12
C LEU A 29 56.56 -9.34 18.17
N CYS A 30 56.07 -8.82 17.04
CA CYS A 30 54.70 -8.35 16.93
C CYS A 30 53.73 -9.54 16.84
N GLY A 31 52.80 -9.67 17.79
CA GLY A 31 51.85 -10.78 17.84
C GLY A 31 50.76 -10.79 16.76
N LEU A 32 50.78 -9.85 15.80
CA LEU A 32 49.80 -9.80 14.70
C LEU A 32 50.44 -10.00 13.32
N CYS A 33 51.57 -9.34 13.04
CA CYS A 33 52.25 -9.49 11.76
C CYS A 33 53.47 -10.41 11.82
N GLU A 34 53.77 -10.96 13.01
CA GLU A 34 54.90 -11.86 13.27
C GLU A 34 56.26 -11.29 12.86
N GLY A 35 56.34 -9.96 12.72
CA GLY A 35 57.58 -9.25 12.41
C GLY A 35 58.38 -8.94 13.68
N TRP A 36 59.70 -8.97 13.58
CA TRP A 36 60.61 -8.54 14.63
C TRP A 36 60.87 -7.03 14.52
N PHE A 37 61.01 -6.36 15.67
CA PHE A 37 61.24 -4.92 15.74
C PHE A 37 62.30 -4.60 16.79
N HIS A 38 63.26 -3.72 16.46
CA HIS A 38 64.17 -3.17 17.47
C HIS A 38 63.39 -2.31 18.45
N VAL A 39 63.68 -2.46 19.75
CA VAL A 39 63.07 -1.65 20.82
C VAL A 39 63.21 -0.15 20.57
N GLY A 40 64.36 0.30 20.07
CA GLY A 40 64.61 1.69 19.71
C GLY A 40 63.82 2.19 18.49
N CYS A 41 63.60 1.34 17.48
CA CYS A 41 62.82 1.69 16.29
C CYS A 41 61.34 1.95 16.63
N GLU A 42 60.80 1.21 17.59
CA GLU A 42 59.42 1.37 18.07
C GLU A 42 59.30 2.33 19.27
N LYS A 43 60.42 2.91 19.71
CA LYS A 43 60.49 3.84 20.86
C LYS A 43 59.92 3.25 22.16
N LEU A 44 60.13 1.96 22.38
CA LEU A 44 59.80 1.29 23.64
C LEU A 44 60.77 1.73 24.74
N SER A 45 60.25 2.09 25.91
CA SER A 45 61.10 2.38 27.07
C SER A 45 61.74 1.10 27.60
N LYS A 46 62.87 1.21 28.32
CA LYS A 46 63.55 0.06 28.93
C LYS A 46 62.61 -0.67 29.89
N ASP A 47 61.89 0.08 30.73
CA ASP A 47 60.93 -0.44 31.68
C ASP A 47 59.78 -1.20 31.00
N ASP A 48 59.28 -0.70 29.86
CA ASP A 48 58.23 -1.39 29.09
C ASP A 48 58.75 -2.69 28.48
N TYR A 49 59.99 -2.71 27.99
CA TYR A 49 60.62 -3.92 27.49
C TYR A 49 60.81 -4.95 28.61
N GLU A 50 61.33 -4.55 29.77
CA GLU A 50 61.53 -5.43 30.92
C GLU A 50 60.19 -6.05 31.37
N LYS A 51 59.11 -5.27 31.45
CA LYS A 51 57.76 -5.78 31.74
C LYS A 51 57.25 -6.77 30.70
N LEU A 52 57.52 -6.54 29.40
CA LEU A 52 57.15 -7.48 28.35
C LEU A 52 57.92 -8.80 28.50
N THR A 53 59.20 -8.74 28.86
CA THR A 53 60.03 -9.91 29.13
C THR A 53 59.56 -10.68 30.36
N GLU A 54 59.23 -9.98 31.46
CA GLU A 54 58.72 -10.57 32.70
C GLU A 54 57.38 -11.27 32.50
N LEU A 55 56.49 -10.68 31.71
CA LEU A 55 55.18 -11.26 31.39
C LEU A 55 55.28 -12.45 30.42
N GLY A 56 56.34 -12.51 29.61
CA GLY A 56 56.58 -13.57 28.63
C GLY A 56 55.37 -13.81 27.72
N ASP A 57 54.92 -15.06 27.64
CA ASP A 57 53.83 -15.45 26.74
C ASP A 57 52.45 -14.88 27.13
N LYS A 58 52.31 -14.37 28.35
CA LYS A 58 51.07 -13.76 28.85
C LYS A 58 50.83 -12.37 28.28
N SER A 59 51.85 -11.75 27.69
CA SER A 59 51.73 -10.45 27.04
C SER A 59 51.80 -10.58 25.52
N HIS A 60 50.94 -9.84 24.84
CA HIS A 60 51.03 -9.64 23.40
C HIS A 60 51.41 -8.19 23.12
N TRP A 61 52.52 -8.00 22.42
CA TRP A 61 52.93 -6.70 21.93
C TRP A 61 52.57 -6.55 20.44
N PHE A 62 52.12 -5.36 20.06
CA PHE A 62 51.79 -5.02 18.68
C PHE A 62 52.58 -3.78 18.26
N CYS A 63 53.24 -3.86 17.10
CA CYS A 63 53.94 -2.75 16.49
C CYS A 63 52.99 -1.58 16.19
N LYS A 64 53.53 -0.38 16.03
CA LYS A 64 52.73 0.85 15.83
C LYS A 64 51.71 0.73 14.69
N THR A 65 52.10 0.11 13.58
CA THR A 65 51.24 -0.12 12.40
C THR A 65 50.08 -1.05 12.74
N CYS A 66 50.36 -2.20 13.33
CA CYS A 66 49.35 -3.17 13.76
C CYS A 66 48.42 -2.60 14.83
N ARG A 67 48.94 -1.82 15.78
CA ARG A 67 48.15 -1.14 16.80
C ARG A 67 47.18 -0.12 16.20
N SER A 68 47.61 0.62 15.18
CA SER A 68 46.74 1.56 14.46
C SER A 68 45.62 0.84 13.71
N LYS A 69 45.96 -0.24 12.99
CA LYS A 69 44.97 -1.11 12.32
C LYS A 69 43.96 -1.70 13.33
N PHE A 70 44.44 -2.19 14.47
CA PHE A 70 43.60 -2.74 15.53
C PHE A 70 42.63 -1.70 16.11
N LYS A 71 43.08 -0.45 16.30
CA LYS A 71 42.19 0.66 16.70
C LYS A 71 41.08 0.92 15.68
N GLY A 72 41.40 0.88 14.38
CA GLY A 72 40.42 0.99 13.30
C GLY A 72 39.40 -0.15 13.34
N MET A 73 39.90 -1.39 13.40
CA MET A 73 39.09 -2.61 13.47
C MET A 73 38.18 -2.63 14.70
N LYS A 74 38.63 -2.15 15.86
CA LYS A 74 37.80 -2.04 17.06
C LYS A 74 36.59 -1.12 16.84
N LYS A 75 36.77 0.00 16.15
CA LYS A 75 35.65 0.91 15.81
C LYS A 75 34.69 0.24 14.83
N GLU A 76 35.20 -0.42 13.80
CA GLU A 76 34.39 -1.15 12.83
C GLU A 76 33.58 -2.28 13.48
N ILE A 77 34.21 -3.07 14.36
CA ILE A 77 33.52 -4.11 15.14
C ILE A 77 32.41 -3.50 16.02
N GLN A 78 32.64 -2.31 16.59
CA GLN A 78 31.62 -1.63 17.38
C GLN A 78 30.42 -1.23 16.50
N VAL A 79 30.67 -0.61 15.34
CA VAL A 79 29.61 -0.27 14.38
C VAL A 79 28.84 -1.52 13.95
N LEU A 80 29.54 -2.59 13.60
CA LEU A 80 28.90 -3.87 13.23
C LEU A 80 28.06 -4.47 14.37
N ARG A 81 28.44 -4.28 15.64
CA ARG A 81 27.63 -4.72 16.78
C ARG A 81 26.36 -3.90 16.92
N GLU A 82 26.45 -2.58 16.73
CA GLU A 82 25.31 -1.66 16.75
C GLU A 82 24.34 -1.97 15.60
N ASP A 83 24.86 -2.18 14.39
CA ASP A 83 24.07 -2.57 13.22
C ASP A 83 23.38 -3.93 13.42
N ASN A 84 24.11 -4.94 13.93
CA ASN A 84 23.51 -6.24 14.24
C ASN A 84 22.41 -6.14 15.29
N LYS A 85 22.55 -5.26 16.29
CA LYS A 85 21.51 -4.99 17.27
C LYS A 85 20.29 -4.32 16.62
N ALA A 86 20.50 -3.33 15.75
CA ALA A 86 19.42 -2.68 15.02
C ALA A 86 18.67 -3.65 14.09
N LEU A 87 19.40 -4.55 13.41
CA LEU A 87 18.82 -5.60 12.56
C LEU A 87 17.99 -6.60 13.36
N LYS A 88 18.48 -7.03 14.54
CA LYS A 88 17.70 -7.90 15.45
C LYS A 88 16.38 -7.26 15.87
N ASN A 89 16.42 -6.01 16.33
CA ASN A 89 15.20 -5.28 16.71
C ASN A 89 14.21 -5.16 15.53
N ARG A 90 14.71 -4.99 14.30
CA ARG A 90 13.87 -4.94 13.10
C ARG A 90 13.27 -6.30 12.75
N LEU A 91 14.02 -7.39 12.92
CA LEU A 91 13.49 -8.74 12.74
C LEU A 91 12.36 -9.02 13.72
N GLU A 92 12.56 -8.73 15.01
CA GLU A 92 11.52 -8.88 16.04
C GLU A 92 10.25 -8.05 15.71
N ALA A 93 10.42 -6.83 15.21
CA ALA A 93 9.29 -5.99 14.79
C ALA A 93 8.54 -6.56 13.57
N VAL A 94 9.24 -7.19 12.63
CA VAL A 94 8.61 -7.84 11.47
C VAL A 94 7.89 -9.12 11.89
N GLU A 95 8.50 -9.95 12.75
CA GLU A 95 7.89 -11.16 13.30
C GLU A 95 6.57 -10.82 14.02
N LYS A 96 6.58 -9.82 14.89
CA LYS A 96 5.35 -9.36 15.56
C LYS A 96 4.26 -8.93 14.58
N ARG A 97 4.61 -8.19 13.51
CA ARG A 97 3.65 -7.79 12.48
C ARG A 97 3.10 -8.98 11.70
N MET A 98 3.89 -10.04 11.50
CA MET A 98 3.42 -11.26 10.87
C MET A 98 2.42 -11.99 11.77
N ASP A 99 2.69 -12.07 13.07
CA ASP A 99 1.75 -12.66 14.05
C ASP A 99 0.42 -11.91 14.09
N ASP A 100 0.46 -10.57 14.12
CA ASP A 100 -0.74 -9.73 14.09
C ASP A 100 -1.57 -9.98 12.83
N LEU A 101 -0.93 -10.02 11.66
CA LEU A 101 -1.60 -10.32 10.39
C LEU A 101 -2.17 -11.74 10.35
N GLN A 102 -1.46 -12.72 10.88
CA GLN A 102 -1.92 -14.10 10.96
C GLN A 102 -3.16 -14.20 11.85
N ASN A 103 -3.17 -13.51 12.99
CA ASN A 103 -4.33 -13.45 13.88
C ASN A 103 -5.54 -12.77 13.22
N ASP A 104 -5.33 -11.67 12.49
CA ASP A 104 -6.40 -11.00 11.75
C ASP A 104 -6.99 -11.90 10.66
N ILE A 105 -6.16 -12.62 9.91
CA ILE A 105 -6.62 -13.58 8.89
C ILE A 105 -7.44 -14.70 9.54
N VAL A 106 -6.98 -15.26 10.65
CA VAL A 106 -7.70 -16.33 11.37
C VAL A 106 -9.05 -15.81 11.88
N ARG A 107 -9.11 -14.58 12.39
CA ARG A 107 -10.36 -13.94 12.83
C ARG A 107 -11.34 -13.79 11.68
N ASP A 108 -10.90 -13.21 10.55
CA ASP A 108 -11.73 -13.00 9.36
C ASP A 108 -12.27 -14.32 8.77
N ILE A 109 -11.46 -15.39 8.79
CA ILE A 109 -11.90 -16.72 8.35
C ILE A 109 -12.93 -17.29 9.31
N LYS A 110 -12.69 -17.21 10.62
CA LYS A 110 -13.65 -17.68 11.64
C LYS A 110 -15.00 -17.00 11.51
N GLU A 111 -15.02 -15.68 11.33
CA GLU A 111 -16.27 -14.91 11.16
C GLU A 111 -17.06 -15.38 9.93
N LYS A 112 -16.40 -15.56 8.78
CA LYS A 112 -17.05 -16.06 7.56
C LYS A 112 -17.58 -17.48 7.69
N VAL A 113 -16.82 -18.37 8.31
CA VAL A 113 -17.24 -19.76 8.55
C VAL A 113 -18.44 -19.81 9.48
N ILE A 114 -18.48 -18.97 10.53
CA ILE A 114 -19.63 -18.87 11.44
C ILE A 114 -20.87 -18.35 10.70
N GLU A 115 -20.71 -17.35 9.82
CA GLU A 115 -21.80 -16.83 9.00
C GLU A 115 -22.36 -17.90 8.06
N GLU A 116 -21.49 -18.64 7.38
CA GLU A 116 -21.87 -19.74 6.47
C GLU A 116 -22.59 -20.88 7.21
N ILE A 117 -22.09 -21.30 8.38
CA ILE A 117 -22.77 -22.31 9.23
C ILE A 117 -24.17 -21.81 9.64
N ARG A 118 -24.30 -20.54 10.02
CA ARG A 118 -25.61 -19.97 10.40
C ARG A 118 -26.58 -19.92 9.24
N GLU A 119 -26.11 -19.57 8.05
CA GLU A 119 -26.93 -19.58 6.84
C GLU A 119 -27.41 -21.00 6.51
N ASP A 120 -26.53 -22.00 6.62
CA ASP A 120 -26.86 -23.41 6.39
C ASP A 120 -27.87 -23.93 7.43
N GLU A 121 -27.66 -23.65 8.71
CA GLU A 121 -28.62 -23.99 9.77
C GLU A 121 -29.99 -23.33 9.53
N GLU A 122 -30.00 -22.07 9.08
CA GLU A 122 -31.25 -21.38 8.75
C GLU A 122 -31.93 -22.00 7.52
N GLN A 123 -31.17 -22.41 6.50
CA GLN A 123 -31.71 -23.12 5.34
C GLN A 123 -32.33 -24.46 5.73
N GLU A 124 -31.64 -25.27 6.56
CA GLU A 124 -32.18 -26.53 7.07
C GLU A 124 -33.45 -26.32 7.88
N ARG A 125 -33.48 -25.30 8.75
CA ARG A 125 -34.70 -24.94 9.48
C ARG A 125 -35.84 -24.52 8.56
N ARG A 126 -35.54 -23.89 7.42
CA ARG A 126 -36.55 -23.48 6.42
C ARG A 126 -37.06 -24.65 5.58
N LYS A 127 -36.28 -25.73 5.39
CA LYS A 127 -36.73 -26.93 4.67
C LYS A 127 -37.93 -27.60 5.36
N SER A 128 -38.00 -27.50 6.69
CA SER A 128 -39.14 -27.98 7.48
C SER A 128 -40.30 -27.00 7.58
N ASN A 129 -40.17 -25.78 7.05
CA ASN A 129 -41.23 -24.76 7.11
C ASN A 129 -42.07 -24.78 5.84
N LEU A 130 -43.38 -24.97 5.99
CA LEU A 130 -44.34 -24.76 4.92
C LEU A 130 -44.75 -23.29 4.86
N VAL A 131 -44.53 -22.62 3.72
CA VAL A 131 -44.98 -21.24 3.49
C VAL A 131 -46.17 -21.28 2.53
N ILE A 132 -47.34 -20.85 3.01
CA ILE A 132 -48.57 -20.80 2.21
C ILE A 132 -48.84 -19.33 1.84
N TYR A 133 -48.91 -19.05 0.55
CA TYR A 133 -49.19 -17.72 0.02
C TYR A 133 -50.69 -17.52 -0.22
N ASN A 134 -51.12 -16.26 -0.30
CA ASN A 134 -52.50 -15.86 -0.65
C ASN A 134 -53.59 -16.36 0.30
N LEU A 135 -53.28 -16.61 1.58
CA LEU A 135 -54.34 -16.77 2.57
C LEU A 135 -55.09 -15.44 2.74
N PRO A 136 -56.42 -15.43 2.64
CA PRO A 136 -57.22 -14.26 2.96
C PRO A 136 -56.97 -13.79 4.40
N GLU A 137 -57.16 -12.49 4.64
CA GLU A 137 -57.03 -11.93 5.99
C GLU A 137 -58.23 -12.36 6.84
N PRO A 138 -58.01 -13.10 7.94
CA PRO A 138 -59.10 -13.46 8.83
C PRO A 138 -59.59 -12.21 9.58
N GLU A 139 -60.90 -12.02 9.62
CA GLU A 139 -61.52 -10.95 10.41
C GLU A 139 -61.54 -11.35 11.88
N GLY A 140 -60.48 -10.99 12.61
CA GLY A 140 -60.48 -11.00 14.09
C GLY A 140 -60.07 -12.32 14.76
N THR A 141 -59.72 -13.37 14.02
CA THR A 141 -59.27 -14.66 14.60
C THR A 141 -57.75 -14.74 14.78
N ASN A 142 -57.33 -15.51 15.80
CA ASN A 142 -55.91 -15.79 16.07
C ASN A 142 -55.32 -16.55 14.86
N ALA A 143 -54.12 -16.15 14.42
CA ALA A 143 -53.48 -16.72 13.23
C ALA A 143 -53.25 -18.24 13.34
N GLU A 144 -53.12 -18.75 14.57
CA GLU A 144 -53.00 -20.18 14.86
C GLU A 144 -54.26 -20.96 14.51
N GLU A 145 -55.44 -20.47 14.89
CA GLU A 145 -56.73 -21.13 14.62
C GLU A 145 -57.02 -21.23 13.12
N VAL A 146 -56.73 -20.15 12.39
CA VAL A 146 -56.90 -20.09 10.93
C VAL A 146 -55.93 -21.02 10.23
N GLY A 147 -54.69 -21.11 10.72
CA GLY A 147 -53.72 -22.08 10.22
C GLY A 147 -54.18 -23.52 10.43
N GLN A 148 -54.70 -23.83 11.61
CA GLN A 148 -55.18 -25.17 11.95
C GLN A 148 -56.40 -25.59 11.12
N GLN A 149 -57.40 -24.70 10.99
CA GLN A 149 -58.57 -24.93 10.13
C GLN A 149 -58.19 -25.19 8.67
N LEU A 150 -57.23 -24.42 8.14
CA LEU A 150 -56.75 -24.59 6.77
C LEU A 150 -56.11 -25.98 6.57
N PHE A 151 -55.31 -26.44 7.53
CA PHE A 151 -54.68 -27.77 7.47
C PHE A 151 -55.71 -28.91 7.55
N GLU A 152 -56.70 -28.79 8.42
CA GLU A 152 -57.75 -29.80 8.59
C GLU A 152 -58.68 -29.89 7.36
N GLN A 153 -59.10 -28.74 6.81
CA GLN A 153 -60.09 -28.69 5.74
C GLN A 153 -59.51 -28.92 4.35
N GLU A 154 -58.41 -28.23 4.01
CA GLU A 154 -57.87 -28.22 2.65
C GLU A 154 -56.83 -29.33 2.44
N ILE A 155 -55.96 -29.54 3.44
CA ILE A 155 -54.80 -30.42 3.30
C ILE A 155 -55.13 -31.88 3.72
N LYS A 156 -56.15 -32.09 4.57
CA LYS A 156 -56.69 -33.41 4.97
C LYS A 156 -55.65 -34.37 5.56
N VAL A 157 -54.63 -33.88 6.24
CA VAL A 157 -53.64 -34.74 6.93
C VAL A 157 -54.04 -34.86 8.41
N GLN A 158 -54.39 -36.06 8.84
CA GLN A 158 -54.98 -36.30 10.18
C GLN A 158 -53.97 -36.42 11.33
N GLU A 159 -52.66 -36.32 11.06
CA GLU A 159 -51.60 -36.56 12.06
C GLU A 159 -50.47 -35.50 12.03
N VAL A 160 -50.79 -34.22 11.82
CA VAL A 160 -49.78 -33.14 11.87
C VAL A 160 -49.99 -32.27 13.09
N ALA A 161 -49.02 -32.29 14.02
CA ALA A 161 -48.96 -31.35 15.13
C ALA A 161 -48.43 -30.00 14.63
N VAL A 162 -49.30 -28.99 14.57
CA VAL A 162 -48.89 -27.61 14.25
C VAL A 162 -48.15 -27.04 15.46
N VAL A 163 -46.84 -26.83 15.32
CA VAL A 163 -45.98 -26.34 16.43
C VAL A 163 -46.13 -24.84 16.65
N SER A 164 -46.20 -24.06 15.57
CA SER A 164 -46.40 -22.61 15.64
C SER A 164 -46.84 -22.07 14.28
N VAL A 165 -47.72 -21.08 14.28
CA VAL A 165 -48.10 -20.36 13.05
C VAL A 165 -47.61 -18.92 13.15
N LYS A 166 -46.79 -18.49 12.18
CA LYS A 166 -46.34 -17.10 12.06
C LYS A 166 -46.75 -16.52 10.73
N ARG A 167 -47.49 -15.42 10.76
CA ARG A 167 -47.87 -14.65 9.57
C ARG A 167 -46.67 -13.83 9.09
N LEU A 168 -46.20 -14.11 7.88
CA LEU A 168 -45.12 -13.35 7.22
C LEU A 168 -45.74 -12.26 6.34
N GLY A 169 -45.67 -11.01 6.78
CA GLY A 169 -46.16 -9.83 6.07
C GLY A 169 -45.43 -8.58 6.53
N LYS A 170 -45.62 -7.43 5.85
CA LYS A 170 -44.96 -6.17 6.21
C LYS A 170 -45.16 -5.91 7.72
N PRO A 171 -44.09 -5.83 8.53
CA PRO A 171 -44.20 -5.40 9.90
C PRO A 171 -44.94 -4.06 9.91
N ARG A 172 -45.87 -3.85 10.85
CA ARG A 172 -46.46 -2.52 11.03
C ARG A 172 -45.32 -1.51 11.05
N GLU A 173 -45.42 -0.48 10.22
CA GLU A 173 -44.37 0.50 9.87
C GLU A 173 -43.66 1.16 11.07
N ARG A 174 -44.21 0.99 12.28
CA ARG A 174 -43.65 1.43 13.57
C ARG A 174 -42.42 0.64 14.05
N GLU A 175 -42.32 -0.67 13.82
CA GLU A 175 -41.20 -1.47 14.38
C GLU A 175 -39.88 -1.31 13.60
N LEU A 176 -39.97 -1.07 12.29
CA LEU A 176 -38.81 -0.79 11.43
C LEU A 176 -38.14 0.56 11.74
N LYS A 177 -38.90 1.55 12.22
CA LYS A 177 -38.36 2.87 12.57
C LYS A 177 -37.51 2.86 13.85
N LEU A 178 -37.75 1.92 14.77
CA LEU A 178 -37.04 1.85 16.05
C LEU A 178 -35.66 1.19 15.93
N LYS A 179 -35.51 0.15 15.08
CA LYS A 179 -34.22 -0.57 14.93
C LYS A 179 -33.22 0.12 14.00
N LEU A 180 -33.65 1.06 13.15
CA LEU A 180 -32.78 1.77 12.21
C LEU A 180 -32.07 3.00 12.81
N ASN A 181 -32.44 3.42 14.02
CA ASN A 181 -31.88 4.58 14.70
C ASN A 181 -30.67 4.26 15.60
N GLU A 182 -30.31 3.00 15.78
CA GLU A 182 -29.13 2.61 16.54
C GLU A 182 -27.87 2.70 15.66
N ARG A 183 -27.30 3.91 15.65
CA ARG A 183 -25.87 4.23 15.45
C ARG A 183 -25.18 3.52 14.27
N LYS A 184 -25.47 3.97 13.04
CA LYS A 184 -24.46 3.85 11.98
C LYS A 184 -23.27 4.74 12.36
N PRO A 185 -22.03 4.23 12.38
CA PRO A 185 -20.85 5.05 12.63
C PRO A 185 -20.87 6.23 11.65
N ASN A 186 -20.53 7.42 12.15
CA ASN A 186 -20.38 8.61 11.33
C ASN A 186 -19.26 8.36 10.32
N PHE A 187 -19.61 7.77 9.18
CA PHE A 187 -18.74 7.73 8.02
C PHE A 187 -18.41 9.17 7.70
N ASN A 188 -17.14 9.53 7.89
CA ASN A 188 -16.63 10.86 7.62
C ASN A 188 -16.91 11.13 6.13
N LYS A 189 -17.98 11.88 5.85
CA LYS A 189 -18.42 12.15 4.49
C LYS A 189 -17.39 13.12 3.92
N GLY A 190 -16.44 12.61 3.14
CA GLY A 190 -15.36 13.40 2.54
C GLY A 190 -15.85 14.71 1.89
N LYS A 191 -14.96 15.71 1.82
CA LYS A 191 -15.28 17.07 1.35
C LYS A 191 -15.94 17.03 -0.03
N LEU A 192 -17.04 17.77 -0.17
CA LEU A 192 -17.70 17.97 -1.46
C LEU A 192 -16.82 18.90 -2.31
N ILE A 193 -16.22 18.36 -3.37
CA ILE A 193 -15.54 19.16 -4.38
C ILE A 193 -16.55 19.46 -5.49
N GLN A 194 -16.77 20.75 -5.74
CA GLN A 194 -17.51 21.23 -6.89
C GLN A 194 -16.51 21.51 -8.01
N LYS A 195 -16.70 20.88 -9.17
CA LYS A 195 -15.94 21.18 -10.38
C LYS A 195 -16.88 21.62 -11.48
N ASP A 196 -16.50 22.69 -12.14
CA ASP A 196 -17.21 23.23 -13.29
C ASP A 196 -16.57 22.67 -14.56
N PHE A 197 -17.37 22.33 -15.56
CA PHE A 197 -16.91 21.88 -16.86
C PHE A 197 -17.88 22.35 -17.95
N TYR A 198 -17.41 22.42 -19.19
CA TYR A 198 -18.26 22.74 -20.34
C TYR A 198 -18.70 21.44 -21.01
N LYS A 199 -20.01 21.34 -21.26
CA LYS A 199 -20.61 20.24 -22.01
C LYS A 199 -20.15 20.29 -23.47
N THR A 200 -20.00 19.12 -24.07
CA THR A 200 -19.60 18.95 -25.48
C THR A 200 -20.59 18.09 -26.27
N ASP A 201 -21.75 17.76 -25.67
CA ASP A 201 -22.82 17.09 -26.39
C ASP A 201 -23.45 18.03 -27.44
N LYS A 202 -23.89 17.44 -28.54
CA LYS A 202 -24.41 18.16 -29.71
C LYS A 202 -25.54 19.11 -29.34
N ASP A 203 -26.51 18.65 -28.55
CA ASP A 203 -27.67 19.44 -28.15
C ASP A 203 -27.29 20.68 -27.33
N SER A 204 -26.29 20.56 -26.44
CA SER A 204 -25.78 21.71 -25.67
C SER A 204 -25.01 22.69 -26.55
N MET A 205 -24.25 22.20 -27.53
CA MET A 205 -23.52 23.04 -28.49
C MET A 205 -24.46 23.80 -29.42
N ASP A 206 -25.54 23.15 -29.91
CA ASP A 206 -26.53 23.79 -30.76
C ASP A 206 -27.24 24.94 -30.01
N LYS A 207 -27.64 24.70 -28.74
CA LYS A 207 -28.19 25.76 -27.86
C LYS A 207 -27.23 26.91 -27.63
N TYR A 208 -25.95 26.62 -27.46
CA TYR A 208 -24.93 27.65 -27.31
C TYR A 208 -24.80 28.51 -28.56
N VAL A 209 -24.79 27.90 -29.75
CA VAL A 209 -24.70 28.64 -31.02
C VAL A 209 -25.93 29.53 -31.22
N ASP A 210 -27.13 29.01 -30.95
CA ASP A 210 -28.37 29.78 -31.08
C ASP A 210 -28.41 30.97 -30.11
N GLU A 211 -28.05 30.75 -28.85
CA GLU A 211 -28.02 31.82 -27.84
C GLU A 211 -26.91 32.84 -28.12
N LEU A 212 -25.76 32.40 -28.63
CA LEU A 212 -24.69 33.31 -29.05
C LEU A 212 -25.16 34.19 -30.21
N ARG A 213 -25.79 33.63 -31.25
CA ARG A 213 -26.33 34.40 -32.37
C ARG A 213 -27.32 35.47 -31.91
N GLN A 214 -28.29 35.08 -31.08
CA GLN A 214 -29.28 36.03 -30.55
C GLN A 214 -28.65 37.16 -29.73
N ASN A 215 -27.59 36.86 -28.96
CA ASN A 215 -26.90 37.88 -28.19
C ASN A 215 -26.03 38.79 -29.06
N LEU A 216 -25.41 38.27 -30.13
CA LEU A 216 -24.66 39.09 -31.10
C LEU A 216 -25.58 40.02 -31.91
N GLU A 217 -26.80 39.58 -32.24
CA GLU A 217 -27.78 40.41 -32.95
C GLU A 217 -28.33 41.56 -32.09
N ARG A 218 -28.40 41.36 -30.77
CA ARG A 218 -28.92 42.35 -29.82
C ARG A 218 -27.85 43.29 -29.28
N ALA A 219 -26.61 42.84 -29.19
CA ALA A 219 -25.52 43.61 -28.62
C ALA A 219 -24.86 44.47 -29.71
N GLU A 220 -24.82 45.78 -29.49
CA GLU A 220 -23.93 46.66 -30.25
C GLU A 220 -22.49 46.46 -29.73
N ILE A 221 -21.78 45.53 -30.37
CA ILE A 221 -20.40 45.19 -29.99
C ILE A 221 -19.47 46.18 -30.66
N ALA A 222 -18.93 47.10 -29.85
CA ALA A 222 -18.00 48.13 -30.31
C ALA A 222 -16.55 47.62 -30.40
N ASP A 223 -16.20 46.61 -29.60
CA ASP A 223 -14.82 46.10 -29.53
C ASP A 223 -14.71 44.57 -29.37
N LEU A 224 -13.50 44.05 -29.58
CA LEU A 224 -13.19 42.63 -29.47
C LEU A 224 -13.31 42.10 -28.03
N SER A 225 -13.17 42.98 -27.03
CA SER A 225 -13.29 42.63 -25.61
C SER A 225 -14.73 42.28 -25.26
N GLN A 226 -15.68 43.11 -25.71
CA GLN A 226 -17.13 42.89 -25.60
C GLN A 226 -17.56 41.62 -26.33
N LEU A 227 -16.97 41.32 -27.49
CA LEU A 227 -17.20 40.05 -28.19
C LEU A 227 -16.77 38.85 -27.33
N ASN A 228 -15.53 38.86 -26.84
CA ASN A 228 -14.99 37.78 -26.01
C ASN A 228 -15.78 37.59 -24.70
N MET A 229 -16.22 38.69 -24.10
CA MET A 229 -17.07 38.66 -22.92
C MET A 229 -18.43 38.04 -23.22
N THR A 230 -19.04 38.40 -24.36
CA THR A 230 -20.32 37.83 -24.81
C THR A 230 -20.20 36.33 -25.07
N ILE A 231 -19.15 35.90 -25.78
CA ILE A 231 -18.82 34.48 -26.01
C ILE A 231 -18.69 33.72 -24.69
N THR A 232 -17.92 34.27 -23.75
CA THR A 232 -17.66 33.64 -22.44
C THR A 232 -18.94 33.53 -21.61
N ASN A 233 -19.78 34.57 -21.62
CA ASN A 233 -21.05 34.58 -20.89
C ASN A 233 -22.05 33.57 -21.48
N CYS A 234 -22.15 33.49 -22.80
CA CYS A 234 -22.96 32.48 -23.48
C CYS A 234 -22.49 31.06 -23.12
N ALA A 235 -21.18 30.81 -23.17
CA ALA A 235 -20.61 29.51 -22.81
C ALA A 235 -20.87 29.17 -21.34
N ASN A 236 -20.69 30.14 -20.43
CA ASN A 236 -20.99 29.98 -19.01
C ASN A 236 -22.47 29.71 -18.73
N LYS A 237 -23.38 30.26 -19.53
CA LYS A 237 -24.82 30.10 -19.35
C LYS A 237 -25.33 28.76 -19.89
N THR A 238 -24.86 28.37 -21.07
CA THR A 238 -25.41 27.22 -21.82
C THR A 238 -24.61 25.94 -21.63
N LEU A 239 -23.28 26.05 -21.66
CA LEU A 239 -22.38 24.90 -21.67
C LEU A 239 -21.88 24.54 -20.27
N LYS A 240 -21.75 25.50 -19.36
CA LYS A 240 -21.20 25.26 -18.03
C LYS A 240 -22.14 24.41 -17.19
N SER A 241 -21.63 23.28 -16.72
CA SER A 241 -22.30 22.40 -15.79
C SER A 241 -21.42 22.22 -14.56
N THR A 242 -22.04 22.23 -13.39
CA THR A 242 -21.35 21.94 -12.13
C THR A 242 -21.65 20.50 -11.75
N TYR A 243 -20.63 19.70 -11.43
CA TYR A 243 -20.86 18.43 -10.73
C TYR A 243 -20.20 18.47 -9.35
N ARG A 244 -20.89 17.86 -8.39
CA ARG A 244 -20.44 17.73 -7.03
C ARG A 244 -20.02 16.28 -6.80
N LYS A 245 -18.74 16.06 -6.54
CA LYS A 245 -18.21 14.75 -6.17
C LYS A 245 -17.66 14.82 -4.76
N ARG A 246 -18.00 13.84 -3.93
CA ARG A 246 -17.26 13.61 -2.69
C ARG A 246 -15.93 13.00 -3.07
N THR A 247 -14.86 13.69 -2.75
CA THR A 247 -13.49 13.24 -2.97
C THR A 247 -12.77 13.51 -1.66
N ASP A 248 -12.07 12.51 -1.15
CA ASP A 248 -11.18 12.75 -0.03
C ASP A 248 -10.13 13.76 -0.48
N PRO A 249 -10.06 14.93 0.18
CA PRO A 249 -9.37 16.11 -0.34
C PRO A 249 -7.85 15.95 -0.52
N GLU A 250 -7.26 14.85 -0.04
CA GLU A 250 -5.80 14.67 -0.04
C GLU A 250 -5.27 13.52 -0.89
N VAL A 251 -6.12 12.60 -1.34
CA VAL A 251 -5.64 11.43 -2.08
C VAL A 251 -5.96 11.62 -3.56
N GLU A 252 -5.06 12.30 -4.27
CA GLU A 252 -4.93 12.07 -5.70
C GLU A 252 -4.60 10.59 -5.86
N ILE A 253 -5.61 9.79 -6.21
CA ILE A 253 -5.44 8.35 -6.43
C ILE A 253 -4.65 8.22 -7.72
N LYS A 254 -3.32 8.32 -7.62
CA LYS A 254 -2.41 7.97 -8.70
C LYS A 254 -2.74 6.54 -9.07
N GLU A 255 -3.22 6.36 -10.29
CA GLU A 255 -3.54 5.03 -10.77
C GLU A 255 -2.26 4.20 -10.75
N LYS A 256 -2.39 2.97 -10.26
CA LYS A 256 -1.25 2.08 -10.14
C LYS A 256 -0.59 1.91 -11.53
N PRO A 257 0.75 1.93 -11.64
CA PRO A 257 1.44 1.92 -12.94
C PRO A 257 1.09 0.75 -13.85
N TRP A 258 0.70 -0.40 -13.29
CA TRP A 258 0.26 -1.59 -14.02
C TRP A 258 -1.19 -1.50 -14.54
N MET A 259 -1.95 -0.44 -14.22
CA MET A 259 -3.34 -0.28 -14.63
C MET A 259 -3.45 0.32 -16.04
N ASN A 260 -3.28 -0.54 -17.06
CA ASN A 260 -3.36 -0.14 -18.47
C ASN A 260 -4.80 0.03 -18.99
N GLY A 261 -4.95 0.65 -20.17
CA GLY A 261 -6.25 0.90 -20.79
C GLY A 261 -7.04 -0.38 -21.15
N GLN A 262 -6.35 -1.49 -21.42
CA GLN A 262 -6.98 -2.78 -21.71
C GLN A 262 -7.66 -3.37 -20.47
N ILE A 263 -6.99 -3.34 -19.31
CA ILE A 263 -7.60 -3.73 -18.03
C ILE A 263 -8.85 -2.89 -17.76
N ARG A 264 -8.82 -1.58 -18.01
CA ARG A 264 -9.99 -0.71 -17.82
C ARG A 264 -11.17 -1.11 -18.71
N ARG A 265 -10.91 -1.40 -19.98
CA ARG A 265 -11.95 -1.87 -20.92
C ARG A 265 -12.59 -3.17 -20.44
N GLU A 266 -11.80 -4.12 -19.96
CA GLU A 266 -12.30 -5.41 -19.46
C GLU A 266 -13.04 -5.27 -18.11
N ILE A 267 -12.60 -4.37 -17.22
CA ILE A 267 -13.36 -3.99 -16.01
C ILE A 267 -14.69 -3.34 -16.39
N LYS A 268 -14.72 -2.47 -17.41
CA LYS A 268 -15.94 -1.84 -17.91
C LYS A 268 -16.92 -2.88 -18.44
N LYS A 269 -16.45 -3.84 -19.25
CA LYS A 269 -17.26 -4.98 -19.73
C LYS A 269 -17.82 -5.80 -18.56
N ARG A 270 -17.01 -6.10 -17.54
CA ARG A 270 -17.46 -6.80 -16.33
C ARG A 270 -18.58 -6.04 -15.60
N ARG A 271 -18.44 -4.72 -15.44
CA ARG A 271 -19.47 -3.86 -14.84
C ARG A 271 -20.76 -3.86 -15.67
N GLU A 272 -20.63 -3.88 -16.99
CA GLU A 272 -21.79 -3.93 -17.89
C GLU A 272 -22.55 -5.25 -17.80
N LEU A 273 -21.85 -6.39 -17.77
CA LEU A 273 -22.48 -7.69 -17.54
C LEU A 273 -23.26 -7.73 -16.22
N ASN A 274 -22.69 -7.17 -15.14
CA ASN A 274 -23.39 -7.10 -13.86
C ASN A 274 -24.61 -6.15 -13.90
N ARG A 275 -24.54 -5.05 -14.67
CA ARG A 275 -25.70 -4.18 -14.90
C ARG A 275 -26.81 -4.90 -15.66
N ARG A 276 -26.46 -5.63 -16.73
CA ARG A 276 -27.41 -6.44 -17.50
C ARG A 276 -28.03 -7.55 -16.65
N LYS A 277 -27.22 -8.28 -15.86
CA LYS A 277 -27.71 -9.33 -14.96
C LYS A 277 -28.81 -8.81 -14.03
N ARG A 278 -28.62 -7.62 -13.43
CA ARG A 278 -29.61 -7.01 -12.53
C ARG A 278 -30.90 -6.55 -13.23
N LYS A 279 -30.87 -6.34 -14.55
CA LYS A 279 -32.03 -5.91 -15.34
C LYS A 279 -32.73 -7.07 -16.06
N ALA A 280 -32.13 -8.25 -16.10
CA ALA A 280 -32.70 -9.40 -16.78
C ALA A 280 -33.96 -9.88 -16.05
N GLN A 281 -35.04 -10.09 -16.81
CA GLN A 281 -36.31 -10.57 -16.27
C GLN A 281 -36.38 -12.09 -16.25
N SER A 282 -35.90 -12.76 -17.29
CA SER A 282 -35.82 -14.22 -17.37
C SER A 282 -34.72 -14.78 -16.47
N GLU A 283 -35.00 -15.89 -15.80
CA GLU A 283 -34.04 -16.59 -14.95
C GLU A 283 -32.91 -17.24 -15.76
N GLU A 284 -33.23 -17.72 -16.96
CA GLU A 284 -32.25 -18.26 -17.90
C GLU A 284 -31.24 -17.17 -18.32
N ASP A 285 -31.72 -15.97 -18.65
CA ASP A 285 -30.87 -14.83 -18.98
C ASP A 285 -30.00 -14.42 -17.79
N LYS A 286 -30.54 -14.43 -16.57
CA LYS A 286 -29.76 -14.15 -15.36
C LYS A 286 -28.63 -15.16 -15.17
N ASN A 287 -28.89 -16.44 -15.38
CA ASN A 287 -27.88 -17.51 -15.28
C ASN A 287 -26.81 -17.36 -16.35
N ASN A 288 -27.20 -17.12 -17.61
CA ASN A 288 -26.28 -16.88 -18.72
C ASN A 288 -25.38 -15.65 -18.46
N LEU A 289 -25.97 -14.53 -18.03
CA LEU A 289 -25.24 -13.32 -17.67
C LEU A 289 -24.35 -13.52 -16.43
N HIS A 290 -24.76 -14.37 -15.48
CA HIS A 290 -23.96 -14.70 -14.32
C HIS A 290 -22.69 -15.48 -14.71
N ASN A 291 -22.84 -16.51 -15.53
CA ASN A 291 -21.72 -17.30 -16.04
C ASN A 291 -20.76 -16.44 -16.87
N ALA A 292 -21.29 -15.59 -17.76
CA ALA A 292 -20.49 -14.62 -18.51
C ALA A 292 -19.75 -13.64 -17.60
N PHE A 293 -20.40 -13.16 -16.53
CA PHE A 293 -19.75 -12.30 -15.54
C PHE A 293 -18.61 -13.01 -14.80
N LEU A 294 -18.80 -14.27 -14.39
CA LEU A 294 -17.75 -15.06 -13.71
C LEU A 294 -16.55 -15.30 -14.63
N ALA A 295 -16.80 -15.67 -15.88
CA ALA A 295 -15.75 -15.83 -16.89
C ALA A 295 -14.97 -14.51 -17.11
N GLN A 296 -15.68 -13.39 -17.27
CA GLN A 296 -15.07 -12.08 -17.44
C GLN A 296 -14.31 -11.62 -16.17
N LYS A 297 -14.79 -11.96 -14.97
CA LYS A 297 -14.11 -11.71 -13.69
C LYS A 297 -12.77 -12.46 -13.65
N LYS A 298 -12.76 -13.75 -13.97
CA LYS A 298 -11.54 -14.59 -14.03
C LYS A 298 -10.53 -14.04 -15.05
N LYS A 299 -10.99 -13.71 -16.26
CA LYS A 299 -10.16 -13.10 -17.31
C LYS A 299 -9.51 -11.79 -16.85
N THR A 300 -10.31 -10.90 -16.27
CA THR A 300 -9.82 -9.61 -15.76
C THR A 300 -8.79 -9.80 -14.63
N GLN A 301 -9.01 -10.76 -13.73
CA GLN A 301 -8.07 -11.09 -12.66
C GLN A 301 -6.74 -11.63 -13.20
N GLN A 302 -6.77 -12.52 -14.20
CA GLN A 302 -5.57 -13.05 -14.83
C GLN A 302 -4.75 -11.95 -15.52
N MET A 303 -5.41 -11.04 -16.24
CA MET A 303 -4.75 -9.87 -16.83
C MET A 303 -4.08 -9.00 -15.78
N ILE A 304 -4.80 -8.66 -14.70
CA ILE A 304 -4.24 -7.85 -13.60
C ILE A 304 -3.03 -8.55 -12.99
N LYS A 305 -3.11 -9.85 -12.70
CA LYS A 305 -1.98 -10.63 -12.16
C LYS A 305 -0.77 -10.57 -13.08
N ARG A 306 -0.95 -10.77 -14.39
CA ARG A 306 0.13 -10.71 -15.38
C ARG A 306 0.83 -9.36 -15.38
N GLU A 307 0.06 -8.27 -15.47
CA GLU A 307 0.61 -6.90 -15.51
C GLU A 307 1.31 -6.51 -14.21
N ILE A 308 0.79 -6.97 -13.05
CA ILE A 308 1.48 -6.80 -11.76
C ILE A 308 2.83 -7.52 -11.79
N THR A 309 2.86 -8.80 -12.20
CA THR A 309 4.10 -9.58 -12.26
C THR A 309 5.11 -8.97 -13.23
N GLU A 310 4.67 -8.46 -14.38
CA GLU A 310 5.56 -7.77 -15.33
C GLU A 310 6.11 -6.47 -14.79
N TYR A 311 5.29 -5.69 -14.10
CA TYR A 311 5.72 -4.47 -13.41
C TYR A 311 6.75 -4.79 -12.31
N GLU A 312 6.47 -5.78 -11.46
CA GLU A 312 7.39 -6.23 -10.40
C GLU A 312 8.73 -6.70 -10.97
N LYS A 313 8.72 -7.46 -12.08
CA LYS A 313 9.94 -7.85 -12.79
C LYS A 313 10.73 -6.63 -13.29
N LYS A 314 10.07 -5.66 -13.92
CA LYS A 314 10.71 -4.42 -14.41
C LYS A 314 11.34 -3.64 -13.27
N VAL A 315 10.61 -3.45 -12.16
CA VAL A 315 11.14 -2.76 -10.97
C VAL A 315 12.33 -3.55 -10.40
N THR A 316 12.24 -4.87 -10.27
CA THR A 316 13.35 -5.72 -9.79
C THR A 316 14.59 -5.62 -10.68
N MET A 317 14.43 -5.57 -12.00
CA MET A 317 15.55 -5.38 -12.92
C MET A 317 16.18 -3.98 -12.78
N GLN A 318 15.38 -2.94 -12.59
CA GLN A 318 15.88 -1.58 -12.31
C GLN A 318 16.64 -1.52 -10.97
N ILE A 319 16.19 -2.28 -9.98
CA ILE A 319 16.87 -2.40 -8.68
C ILE A 319 18.22 -3.09 -8.86
N LYS A 320 18.27 -4.19 -9.61
CA LYS A 320 19.51 -4.94 -9.85
C LYS A 320 20.54 -4.17 -10.67
N SER A 321 20.11 -3.31 -11.60
CA SER A 321 21.02 -2.57 -12.49
C SER A 321 21.61 -1.31 -11.86
N LYS A 322 20.95 -0.71 -10.86
CA LYS A 322 21.48 0.44 -10.12
C LYS A 322 22.27 -0.06 -8.91
N ASN A 323 23.54 0.36 -8.78
CA ASN A 323 24.41 -0.03 -7.68
C ASN A 323 23.69 0.11 -6.32
N MET A 324 23.44 -1.04 -5.68
CA MET A 324 22.35 -1.28 -4.72
C MET A 324 22.46 -0.56 -3.37
N SER A 325 23.61 0.00 -3.01
CA SER A 325 23.86 0.37 -1.62
C SER A 325 23.18 1.66 -1.17
N LYS A 326 22.94 2.63 -2.07
CA LYS A 326 22.47 3.96 -1.64
C LYS A 326 20.94 4.17 -1.66
N ASN A 327 20.18 3.44 -2.49
CA ASN A 327 18.75 3.74 -2.73
C ASN A 327 17.80 2.56 -2.50
N MET A 328 18.22 1.54 -1.73
CA MET A 328 17.41 0.34 -1.45
C MET A 328 16.01 0.69 -0.88
N TRP A 329 15.92 1.70 -0.04
CA TRP A 329 14.67 2.12 0.58
C TRP A 329 13.70 2.78 -0.39
N GLU A 330 14.17 3.67 -1.28
CA GLU A 330 13.34 4.25 -2.34
C GLU A 330 12.70 3.16 -3.21
N HIS A 331 13.44 2.09 -3.47
CA HIS A 331 12.97 0.95 -4.24
C HIS A 331 11.91 0.12 -3.49
N ILE A 332 12.05 -0.08 -2.18
CA ILE A 332 11.02 -0.75 -1.35
C ILE A 332 9.72 0.07 -1.32
N HIS A 333 9.82 1.39 -1.15
CA HIS A 333 8.65 2.29 -1.20
C HIS A 333 7.94 2.25 -2.56
N LYS A 334 8.72 2.23 -3.64
CA LYS A 334 8.20 2.08 -5.01
C LYS A 334 7.48 0.76 -5.26
N LEU A 335 7.97 -0.34 -4.67
CA LEU A 335 7.30 -1.65 -4.74
C LEU A 335 6.00 -1.68 -3.92
N MET A 336 5.99 -1.06 -2.73
CA MET A 336 4.80 -1.00 -1.88
C MET A 336 3.74 -0.02 -2.40
N GLY A 337 4.08 0.83 -3.38
CA GLY A 337 3.18 1.90 -3.85
C GLY A 337 2.98 3.01 -2.82
N THR A 338 3.80 3.01 -1.76
CA THR A 338 3.94 4.09 -0.80
C THR A 338 5.09 4.99 -1.22
N GLU A 339 5.09 5.40 -2.49
CA GLU A 339 5.88 6.56 -2.86
C GLU A 339 5.28 7.71 -2.05
N GLU A 340 6.03 8.16 -1.03
CA GLU A 340 5.81 9.48 -0.46
C GLU A 340 5.66 10.42 -1.64
N LYS A 341 4.62 11.26 -1.62
CA LYS A 341 4.52 12.35 -2.59
C LYS A 341 5.86 13.05 -2.46
N LYS A 342 6.78 12.83 -3.41
CA LYS A 342 7.87 13.76 -3.63
C LYS A 342 7.12 15.05 -3.78
N GLU A 343 7.23 15.92 -2.77
CA GLU A 343 6.72 17.27 -2.86
C GLU A 343 7.20 17.72 -4.22
N GLU A 344 6.26 17.93 -5.15
CA GLU A 344 6.63 18.27 -6.52
C GLU A 344 7.42 19.54 -6.36
N ALA A 345 8.76 19.43 -6.45
CA ALA A 345 9.66 20.55 -6.23
C ALA A 345 9.12 21.68 -7.08
N PHE A 346 8.76 22.78 -6.39
CA PHE A 346 7.98 23.88 -6.93
C PHE A 346 8.58 24.24 -8.29
N SER A 347 7.90 23.85 -9.37
CA SER A 347 8.47 24.03 -10.71
C SER A 347 8.29 25.50 -11.04
N LEU A 348 9.39 26.26 -10.98
CA LEU A 348 9.41 27.67 -11.35
C LEU A 348 9.47 27.78 -12.88
N TRP A 349 8.58 28.60 -13.43
CA TRP A 349 8.46 28.86 -14.85
C TRP A 349 8.88 30.31 -15.09
N ASN A 350 9.65 30.56 -16.14
CA ASN A 350 9.94 31.92 -16.57
C ASN A 350 8.72 32.53 -17.30
N GLU A 351 8.76 33.83 -17.57
CA GLU A 351 7.69 34.57 -18.27
C GLU A 351 7.41 34.02 -19.68
N GLY A 352 8.38 33.32 -20.29
CA GLY A 352 8.22 32.66 -21.58
C GLY A 352 7.55 31.28 -21.51
N GLY A 353 7.15 30.80 -20.33
CA GLY A 353 6.55 29.48 -20.15
C GLY A 353 7.54 28.32 -20.29
N HIS A 354 8.84 28.58 -20.13
CA HIS A 354 9.87 27.55 -20.02
C HIS A 354 10.16 27.25 -18.54
N LYS A 355 10.33 25.95 -18.22
CA LYS A 355 10.69 25.49 -16.88
C LYS A 355 12.15 25.87 -16.59
N LEU A 356 12.37 26.64 -15.53
CA LEU A 356 13.71 27.02 -15.06
C LEU A 356 14.41 25.81 -14.44
N GLN A 357 15.72 25.67 -14.69
CA GLN A 357 16.58 24.74 -13.95
C GLN A 357 16.73 25.27 -12.51
N GLU A 358 16.90 24.39 -11.52
CA GLU A 358 17.04 24.78 -10.10
C GLU A 358 18.15 25.84 -9.92
N ASP A 359 19.27 25.67 -10.62
CA ASP A 359 20.41 26.58 -10.53
C ASP A 359 20.11 28.00 -11.07
N GLU A 360 19.24 28.12 -12.09
CA GLU A 360 18.80 29.43 -12.63
C GLU A 360 17.76 30.08 -11.74
N ALA A 361 16.83 29.28 -11.17
CA ALA A 361 15.84 29.78 -10.23
C ALA A 361 16.48 30.39 -8.98
N VAL A 362 17.54 29.75 -8.45
CA VAL A 362 18.28 30.28 -7.30
C VAL A 362 18.99 31.59 -7.64
N LYS A 363 19.54 31.74 -8.85
CA LYS A 363 20.17 32.99 -9.29
C LYS A 363 19.17 34.14 -9.41
N GLN A 364 18.01 33.89 -10.03
CA GLN A 364 16.97 34.92 -10.17
C GLN A 364 16.41 35.35 -8.81
N LEU A 365 16.24 34.42 -7.87
CA LEU A 365 15.81 34.74 -6.50
C LEU A 365 16.88 35.51 -5.70
N ALA A 366 18.16 35.40 -6.07
CA ALA A 366 19.25 36.13 -5.41
C ALA A 366 19.46 37.55 -5.96
N GLU A 367 18.85 37.87 -7.11
CA GLU A 367 18.89 39.21 -7.72
C GLU A 367 17.75 40.12 -7.25
N PHE A 368 16.76 39.56 -6.55
CA PHE A 368 15.72 40.28 -5.79
C PHE A 368 16.15 40.46 -4.34
#